data_AF-X1CTW6-F1
#
_entry.id   AF-X1CTW6-F1
#
_cell.length_a   1.000
_cell.length_b   1.000
_cell.length_c   1.000
_cell.angle_alpha   90.00
_cell.angle_beta   90.00
_cell.angle_gamma   90.00
#
_symmetry.space_group_name_H-M   'P 1'
#
loop_
_entity.id
_entity.type
_entity.pdbx_description
1 polymer ?
#
loop_
_entity_poly.entity_id
_entity_poly.type
_entity_poly.pdbx_seq_one_letter_code
_entity_poly.pdbx_strand_id
1 'polypeptide(L)'
;MKNNYRTETDYLPINRWPQDERPREKLIKKGPEYLSDCELLAIILRTGIGSSKEKFSALDLAKKILVEYGSLKNLLDLSLSEFLKIDGIGRAKTAQVIAALELGRRAISEKNGNNTSFRCSEEVANYYIPLLKDLKKEQFIVLLLDIKNKIIKEVLISQGSLT
;
A
#
# COMPACT_ATOMS: atom_id res chain seq x y z
N MET A 1 17.08 -37.97 -12.53
CA MET A 1 16.71 -37.81 -11.11
C MET A 1 15.48 -36.91 -11.02
N LYS A 2 14.52 -37.29 -10.19
CA LYS A 2 13.09 -36.94 -10.30
C LYS A 2 12.80 -35.44 -10.14
N ASN A 3 11.95 -34.95 -11.03
CA ASN A 3 11.40 -33.60 -11.10
C ASN A 3 10.30 -33.46 -10.02
N ASN A 4 10.56 -32.67 -8.97
CA ASN A 4 9.61 -32.50 -7.86
C ASN A 4 8.68 -31.33 -8.15
N TYR A 5 7.63 -31.59 -8.94
CA TYR A 5 6.46 -30.71 -8.99
C TYR A 5 5.80 -30.72 -7.60
N ARG A 6 5.71 -29.54 -6.97
CA ARG A 6 5.00 -29.33 -5.70
C ARG A 6 3.51 -29.58 -5.93
N THR A 7 2.98 -30.70 -5.44
CA THR A 7 1.54 -30.94 -5.33
C THR A 7 0.98 -30.28 -4.07
N GLU A 8 -0.31 -29.95 -4.12
CA GLU A 8 -1.09 -29.19 -3.13
C GLU A 8 -0.95 -29.68 -1.67
N THR A 9 -1.04 -28.72 -0.74
CA THR A 9 -1.43 -28.86 0.68
C THR A 9 -0.39 -29.15 1.79
N ASP A 10 0.88 -28.78 1.64
CA ASP A 10 1.75 -28.64 2.83
C ASP A 10 1.97 -27.16 3.18
N TYR A 11 1.19 -26.68 4.14
CA TYR A 11 1.43 -25.40 4.80
C TYR A 11 2.81 -25.41 5.44
N LEU A 12 3.78 -24.75 4.79
CA LEU A 12 5.11 -24.54 5.35
C LEU A 12 5.18 -23.11 5.91
N PRO A 13 5.25 -22.92 7.23
CA PRO A 13 5.39 -21.59 7.80
C PRO A 13 6.69 -20.95 7.31
N ILE A 14 6.65 -19.64 7.03
CA ILE A 14 7.77 -18.90 6.41
C ILE A 14 9.07 -19.06 7.19
N ASN A 15 9.00 -19.17 8.52
CA ASN A 15 10.19 -19.37 9.36
C ASN A 15 10.91 -20.72 9.16
N ARG A 16 10.32 -21.66 8.40
CA ARG A 16 10.93 -22.93 8.00
C ARG A 16 11.52 -22.91 6.59
N TRP A 17 11.36 -21.83 5.84
CA TRP A 17 11.94 -21.70 4.49
C TRP A 17 13.45 -21.49 4.57
N PRO A 18 14.20 -21.77 3.48
CA PRO A 18 15.57 -21.28 3.36
C PRO A 18 15.63 -19.78 3.70
N GLN A 19 16.61 -19.37 4.50
CA GLN A 19 16.66 -18.01 5.02
C GLN A 19 16.62 -16.94 3.91
N ASP A 20 17.29 -17.21 2.78
CA ASP A 20 17.34 -16.32 1.62
C ASP A 20 16.01 -16.22 0.82
N GLU A 21 15.06 -17.12 1.08
CA GLU A 21 13.72 -17.11 0.47
C GLU A 21 12.67 -16.45 1.38
N ARG A 22 13.00 -16.19 2.65
CA ARG A 22 12.07 -15.55 3.58
C ARG A 22 11.96 -14.07 3.23
N PRO A 23 10.74 -13.52 3.06
CA PRO A 23 10.57 -12.15 2.57
C PRO A 23 11.35 -11.09 3.36
N ARG A 24 11.36 -11.14 4.70
CA ARG A 24 12.04 -10.11 5.51
C ARG A 24 13.55 -10.17 5.34
N GLU A 25 14.10 -11.37 5.37
CA GLU A 25 15.53 -11.64 5.24
C GLU A 25 16.01 -11.33 3.82
N LYS A 26 15.20 -11.68 2.80
CA LYS A 26 15.42 -11.31 1.41
C LYS A 26 15.40 -9.79 1.21
N LEU A 27 14.45 -9.08 1.84
CA LEU A 27 14.38 -7.61 1.81
C LEU A 27 15.67 -6.99 2.38
N ILE A 28 16.13 -7.47 3.54
CA ILE A 28 17.34 -6.95 4.19
C ILE A 28 18.60 -7.24 3.36
N LYS A 29 18.68 -8.45 2.76
CA LYS A 29 19.88 -8.89 2.04
C LYS A 29 19.99 -8.34 0.62
N LYS A 30 18.88 -8.22 -0.08
CA LYS A 30 18.86 -7.91 -1.52
C LYS A 30 18.19 -6.58 -1.87
N GLY A 31 17.37 -6.02 -0.99
CA GLY A 31 16.61 -4.81 -1.27
C GLY A 31 15.18 -5.08 -1.78
N PRO A 32 14.28 -4.07 -1.71
CA PRO A 32 12.87 -4.19 -2.07
C PRO A 32 12.63 -4.55 -3.53
N GLU A 33 13.53 -4.18 -4.44
CA GLU A 33 13.45 -4.43 -5.88
C GLU A 33 13.52 -5.92 -6.27
N TYR A 34 13.98 -6.78 -5.34
CA TYR A 34 14.01 -8.23 -5.53
C TYR A 34 12.75 -8.93 -5.03
N LEU A 35 11.80 -8.18 -4.45
CA LEU A 35 10.56 -8.71 -3.90
C LEU A 35 9.40 -8.42 -4.85
N SER A 36 8.51 -9.40 -4.97
CA SER A 36 7.19 -9.18 -5.55
C SER A 36 6.29 -8.38 -4.62
N ASP A 37 5.24 -7.75 -5.16
CA ASP A 37 4.20 -7.09 -4.38
C ASP A 37 3.58 -8.01 -3.31
N CYS A 38 3.44 -9.30 -3.63
CA CYS A 38 2.99 -10.32 -2.68
C CYS A 38 3.95 -10.45 -1.49
N GLU A 39 5.26 -10.47 -1.73
CA GLU A 39 6.27 -10.57 -0.67
C GLU A 39 6.32 -9.30 0.18
N LEU A 40 6.22 -8.12 -0.44
CA LEU A 40 6.14 -6.84 0.28
C LEU A 40 4.90 -6.77 1.17
N LEU A 41 3.73 -7.12 0.63
CA LEU A 41 2.48 -7.18 1.39
C LEU A 41 2.55 -8.22 2.52
N ALA A 42 3.15 -9.39 2.28
CA ALA A 42 3.34 -10.42 3.30
C ALA A 42 4.19 -9.93 4.49
N ILE A 43 5.19 -9.09 4.25
CA ILE A 43 5.99 -8.47 5.31
C ILE A 43 5.12 -7.57 6.19
N ILE A 44 4.27 -6.74 5.58
CA ILE A 44 3.34 -5.83 6.27
C ILE A 44 2.31 -6.61 7.09
N LEU A 45 1.73 -7.68 6.52
CA LEU A 45 0.74 -8.53 7.20
C LEU A 45 1.33 -9.29 8.40
N ARG A 46 2.65 -9.52 8.39
CA ARG A 46 3.48 -10.22 9.39
C ARG A 46 3.16 -11.68 9.65
N THR A 47 1.90 -12.07 9.67
CA THR A 47 1.41 -13.41 9.97
C THR A 47 0.26 -13.77 9.04
N GLY A 48 0.16 -15.06 8.74
CA GLY A 48 -0.95 -15.60 7.95
C GLY A 48 -2.19 -15.91 8.80
N ILE A 49 -2.95 -16.92 8.39
CA ILE A 49 -4.12 -17.43 9.11
C ILE A 49 -3.72 -18.78 9.71
N GLY A 50 -3.96 -18.96 11.01
CA GLY A 50 -3.62 -20.19 11.74
C GLY A 50 -4.84 -20.88 12.38
N SER A 51 -6.05 -20.64 11.85
CA SER A 51 -7.26 -21.26 12.40
C SER A 51 -7.27 -22.77 12.12
N SER A 52 -8.04 -23.52 12.89
CA SER A 52 -8.09 -24.99 12.80
C SER A 52 -8.63 -25.53 11.47
N LYS A 53 -9.30 -24.68 10.67
CA LYS A 53 -9.90 -25.07 9.39
C LYS A 53 -9.01 -24.78 8.19
N GLU A 54 -8.23 -23.69 8.20
CA GLU A 54 -7.37 -23.30 7.09
C GLU A 54 -6.08 -22.65 7.60
N LYS A 55 -4.94 -23.09 7.05
CA LYS A 55 -3.61 -22.54 7.36
C LYS A 55 -3.03 -21.89 6.12
N PHE A 56 -2.93 -20.57 6.16
CA PHE A 56 -2.28 -19.78 5.13
C PHE A 56 -1.08 -19.07 5.71
N SER A 57 0.04 -19.04 4.99
CA SER A 57 1.16 -18.19 5.40
C SER A 57 0.83 -16.72 5.12
N ALA A 58 1.65 -15.80 5.61
CA ALA A 58 1.49 -14.38 5.25
C ALA A 58 1.63 -14.16 3.74
N LEU A 59 2.45 -14.98 3.06
CA LEU A 59 2.62 -14.91 1.61
C LEU A 59 1.38 -15.45 0.88
N ASP A 60 0.80 -16.55 1.35
CA ASP A 60 -0.40 -17.10 0.72
C ASP A 60 -1.60 -16.15 0.87
N LEU A 61 -1.73 -15.53 2.04
CA LEU A 61 -2.73 -14.49 2.28
C LEU A 61 -2.50 -13.28 1.36
N ALA A 62 -1.27 -12.78 1.24
CA ALA A 62 -0.94 -11.68 0.33
C ALA A 62 -1.25 -12.01 -1.13
N LYS A 63 -0.94 -13.23 -1.58
CA LYS A 63 -1.28 -13.72 -2.92
C LYS A 63 -2.79 -13.74 -3.14
N LYS A 64 -3.56 -14.31 -2.20
CA LYS A 64 -5.03 -14.36 -2.28
C LYS A 64 -5.62 -12.96 -2.44
N ILE A 65 -5.18 -12.01 -1.62
CA ILE A 65 -5.60 -10.61 -1.67
C ILE A 65 -5.29 -10.00 -3.04
N LEU A 66 -4.06 -10.14 -3.53
CA LEU A 66 -3.67 -9.50 -4.80
C LEU A 66 -4.30 -10.17 -6.03
N VAL A 67 -4.66 -11.46 -5.96
CA VAL A 67 -5.46 -12.13 -6.98
C VAL A 67 -6.90 -11.60 -6.98
N GLU A 68 -7.50 -11.43 -5.81
CA GLU A 68 -8.88 -10.95 -5.66
C GLU A 68 -9.05 -9.47 -6.05
N TYR A 69 -8.11 -8.62 -5.65
CA TYR A 69 -8.19 -7.17 -5.87
C TYR A 69 -7.32 -6.67 -7.04
N GLY A 70 -6.50 -7.53 -7.65
CA GLY A 70 -5.76 -7.29 -8.89
C GLY A 70 -4.48 -6.46 -8.76
N SER A 71 -4.43 -5.42 -7.91
CA SER A 71 -3.23 -4.60 -7.73
C SER A 71 -3.16 -3.93 -6.35
N LEU A 72 -1.96 -3.51 -5.94
CA LEU A 72 -1.77 -2.67 -4.74
C LEU A 72 -2.52 -1.33 -4.85
N LYS A 73 -2.68 -0.80 -6.07
CA LYS A 73 -3.46 0.41 -6.30
C LYS A 73 -4.92 0.20 -5.92
N ASN A 74 -5.53 -0.90 -6.34
CA ASN A 74 -6.93 -1.17 -6.02
C ASN A 74 -7.15 -1.37 -4.51
N LEU A 75 -6.14 -1.80 -3.76
CA LEU A 75 -6.20 -1.85 -2.30
C LEU A 75 -6.25 -0.46 -1.66
N LEU A 76 -5.72 0.58 -2.30
CA LEU A 76 -5.83 1.97 -1.82
C LEU A 76 -7.28 2.48 -1.88
N ASP A 77 -8.08 1.97 -2.82
CA ASP A 77 -9.44 2.45 -3.07
C ASP A 77 -10.50 1.79 -2.16
N LEU A 78 -10.11 0.72 -1.47
CA LEU A 78 -10.98 0.01 -0.53
C LEU A 78 -11.29 0.89 0.69
N SER A 79 -12.56 0.99 1.01
CA SER A 79 -13.03 1.51 2.29
C SER A 79 -12.66 0.58 3.44
N LEU A 80 -12.69 1.11 4.66
CA LEU A 80 -12.44 0.33 5.87
C LEU A 80 -13.38 -0.88 5.98
N SER A 81 -14.64 -0.73 5.60
CA SER A 81 -15.62 -1.82 5.63
C SER A 81 -15.35 -2.89 4.58
N GLU A 82 -14.79 -2.53 3.42
CA GLU A 82 -14.35 -3.48 2.40
C GLU A 82 -13.11 -4.25 2.87
N PHE A 83 -12.12 -3.58 3.46
CA PHE A 83 -10.95 -4.25 4.05
C PHE A 83 -11.32 -5.27 5.12
N LEU A 84 -12.30 -4.95 5.97
CA LEU A 84 -12.73 -5.84 7.06
C LEU A 84 -13.53 -7.06 6.56
N LYS A 85 -13.98 -7.07 5.30
CA LYS A 85 -14.61 -8.24 4.67
C LYS A 85 -13.59 -9.23 4.12
N ILE A 86 -12.32 -8.84 4.00
CA ILE A 86 -11.27 -9.72 3.51
C ILE A 86 -11.00 -10.80 4.54
N ASP A 87 -11.25 -12.04 4.15
CA ASP A 87 -11.03 -13.19 5.01
C ASP A 87 -9.55 -13.28 5.46
N GLY A 88 -9.34 -13.42 6.76
CA GLY A 88 -8.01 -13.41 7.38
C GLY A 88 -7.36 -12.05 7.62
N ILE A 89 -8.01 -10.95 7.26
CA ILE A 89 -7.61 -9.57 7.61
C ILE A 89 -8.57 -9.00 8.66
N GLY A 90 -8.22 -9.18 9.94
CA GLY A 90 -8.87 -8.46 11.03
C GLY A 90 -8.36 -7.02 11.17
N ARG A 91 -8.99 -6.26 12.08
CA ARG A 91 -8.71 -4.83 12.35
C ARG A 91 -7.22 -4.48 12.43
N ALA A 92 -6.40 -5.31 13.08
CA ALA A 92 -4.97 -5.07 13.23
C ALA A 92 -4.23 -5.10 11.88
N LYS A 93 -4.48 -6.11 11.04
CA LYS A 93 -3.86 -6.23 9.70
C LYS A 93 -4.41 -5.15 8.76
N THR A 94 -5.69 -4.83 8.86
CA THR A 94 -6.29 -3.70 8.12
C THR A 94 -5.57 -2.39 8.43
N ALA A 95 -5.40 -2.06 9.70
CA ALA A 95 -4.71 -0.84 10.11
C ALA A 95 -3.25 -0.80 9.62
N GLN A 96 -2.54 -1.95 9.64
CA GLN A 96 -1.17 -2.05 9.13
C GLN A 96 -1.08 -1.75 7.63
N VAL A 97 -1.96 -2.34 6.82
CA VAL A 97 -1.96 -2.13 5.37
C VAL A 97 -2.33 -0.68 5.03
N ILE A 98 -3.41 -0.15 5.62
CA ILE A 98 -3.82 1.24 5.41
C ILE A 98 -2.71 2.21 5.81
N ALA A 99 -2.06 1.99 6.96
CA ALA A 99 -0.95 2.84 7.40
C ALA A 99 0.24 2.79 6.45
N ALA A 100 0.67 1.60 6.01
CA ALA A 100 1.79 1.44 5.09
C ALA A 100 1.55 2.14 3.75
N LEU A 101 0.33 1.98 3.21
CA LEU A 101 -0.10 2.60 1.98
C LEU A 101 -0.18 4.13 2.07
N GLU A 102 -0.76 4.65 3.16
CA GLU A 102 -0.85 6.09 3.41
C GLU A 102 0.54 6.73 3.58
N LEU A 103 1.48 6.05 4.26
CA LEU A 103 2.86 6.51 4.38
C LEU A 103 3.53 6.60 3.01
N GLY A 104 3.34 5.61 2.14
CA GLY A 104 3.85 5.66 0.77
C GLY A 104 3.27 6.84 -0.02
N ARG A 105 1.95 7.07 0.09
CA ARG A 105 1.28 8.21 -0.54
C ARG A 105 1.85 9.55 -0.06
N ARG A 106 2.02 9.71 1.26
CA ARG A 106 2.61 10.92 1.85
C ARG A 106 4.05 11.13 1.44
N ALA A 107 4.87 10.09 1.43
CA ALA A 107 6.28 10.18 1.03
C ALA A 107 6.44 10.64 -0.42
N ILE A 108 5.60 10.15 -1.35
CA ILE A 108 5.60 10.61 -2.75
C ILE A 108 5.11 12.06 -2.85
N SER A 109 4.17 12.45 -1.98
CA SER A 109 3.62 13.80 -1.92
C SER A 109 4.47 14.76 -1.08
N GLU A 110 5.57 14.28 -0.48
CA GLU A 110 6.42 15.09 0.38
C GLU A 110 7.38 15.90 -0.50
N LYS A 111 7.11 17.20 -0.64
CA LYS A 111 8.14 18.17 -1.01
C LYS A 111 8.80 18.68 0.27
N ASN A 112 10.13 18.83 0.22
CA ASN A 112 10.98 19.25 1.34
C ASN A 112 10.44 20.48 2.10
N GLY A 113 9.69 20.24 3.18
CA GLY A 113 9.34 21.22 4.22
C GLY A 113 8.49 22.41 3.77
N ASN A 114 8.28 23.36 4.71
CA ASN A 114 7.52 24.61 4.59
C ASN A 114 8.02 25.60 3.49
N ASN A 115 8.71 25.10 2.48
CA ASN A 115 9.39 25.86 1.46
C ASN A 115 9.12 25.29 0.05
N THR A 116 7.99 24.60 -0.12
CA THR A 116 7.50 24.14 -1.42
C THR A 116 7.21 25.34 -2.32
N SER A 117 8.22 25.73 -3.10
CA SER A 117 8.11 26.66 -4.21
C SER A 117 7.78 25.87 -5.47
N PHE A 118 6.81 26.33 -6.23
CA PHE A 118 6.47 25.76 -7.54
C PHE A 118 7.04 26.63 -8.65
N ARG A 119 7.81 26.02 -9.57
CA ARG A 119 8.37 26.76 -10.72
C ARG A 119 7.44 26.77 -11.92
N CYS A 120 6.57 25.79 -12.03
CA CYS A 120 5.59 25.64 -13.11
C CYS A 120 4.35 24.90 -12.62
N SER A 121 3.29 24.91 -13.44
CA SER A 121 2.04 24.19 -13.18
C SER A 121 2.23 22.68 -13.07
N GLU A 122 3.18 22.10 -13.81
CA GLU A 122 3.49 20.67 -13.76
C GLU A 122 4.00 20.25 -12.37
N GLU A 123 4.82 21.08 -11.72
CA GLU A 123 5.28 20.81 -10.36
C GLU A 123 4.13 20.87 -9.33
N VAL A 124 3.12 21.70 -9.55
CA VAL A 124 1.90 21.73 -8.74
C VAL A 124 1.11 20.44 -8.96
N ALA A 125 0.89 20.07 -10.22
CA ALA A 125 0.17 18.86 -10.58
C ALA A 125 0.84 17.61 -9.99
N ASN A 126 2.16 17.45 -10.13
CA ASN A 126 2.89 16.30 -9.61
C ASN A 126 2.84 16.19 -8.08
N TYR A 127 2.70 17.32 -7.37
CA TYR A 127 2.54 17.33 -5.92
C TYR A 127 1.10 16.95 -5.49
N TYR A 128 0.09 17.50 -6.16
CA TYR A 128 -1.31 17.28 -5.79
C TYR A 128 -1.94 16.01 -6.37
N ILE A 129 -1.49 15.53 -7.53
CA ILE A 129 -2.02 14.31 -8.17
C ILE A 129 -2.01 13.13 -7.18
N PRO A 130 -0.90 12.78 -6.50
CA PRO A 130 -0.91 11.67 -5.56
C PRO A 130 -1.85 11.87 -4.36
N LEU A 131 -2.11 13.12 -3.97
CA LEU A 131 -3.00 13.47 -2.86
C LEU A 131 -4.48 13.44 -3.24
N LEU A 132 -4.81 13.81 -4.49
CA LEU A 132 -6.18 14.04 -4.95
C LEU A 132 -6.72 12.94 -5.86
N LYS A 133 -5.87 12.23 -6.62
CA LYS A 133 -6.31 11.32 -7.70
C LYS A 133 -7.20 10.16 -7.25
N ASP A 134 -7.01 9.68 -6.01
CA ASP A 134 -7.72 8.51 -5.47
C ASP A 134 -8.86 8.94 -4.51
N LEU A 135 -9.17 10.24 -4.42
CA LEU A 135 -10.29 10.70 -3.60
C LEU A 135 -11.62 10.34 -4.26
N LYS A 136 -12.50 9.69 -3.48
CA LYS A 136 -13.87 9.32 -3.93
C LYS A 136 -14.78 10.53 -4.19
N LYS A 137 -14.36 11.73 -3.78
CA LYS A 137 -15.08 12.98 -3.97
C LYS A 137 -14.12 13.98 -4.57
N GLU A 138 -14.57 14.67 -5.60
CA GLU A 138 -13.84 15.80 -6.19
C GLU A 138 -13.57 16.86 -5.11
N GLN A 139 -12.41 17.49 -5.16
CA GLN A 139 -12.04 18.59 -4.29
C GLN A 139 -11.52 19.75 -5.13
N PHE A 140 -12.11 20.93 -4.96
CA PHE A 140 -11.61 22.17 -5.54
C PHE A 140 -10.77 22.92 -4.50
N ILE A 141 -9.47 23.00 -4.74
CA ILE A 141 -8.50 23.59 -3.81
C ILE A 141 -7.84 24.79 -4.48
N VAL A 142 -7.77 25.91 -3.75
CA VAL A 142 -7.03 27.12 -4.14
C VAL A 142 -5.74 27.20 -3.34
N LEU A 143 -4.63 27.42 -4.05
CA LEU A 143 -3.32 27.63 -3.47
C LEU A 143 -3.01 29.12 -3.43
N LEU A 144 -2.80 29.65 -2.23
CA LEU A 144 -2.30 31.00 -2.01
C LEU A 144 -0.77 30.92 -1.99
N LEU A 145 -0.12 31.58 -2.94
CA LEU A 145 1.33 31.57 -3.09
C LEU A 145 1.94 32.94 -2.77
N ASP A 146 3.18 32.96 -2.29
CA ASP A 146 3.98 34.19 -2.17
C ASP A 146 4.65 34.58 -3.49
N ILE A 147 5.36 35.71 -3.50
CA ILE A 147 6.09 36.21 -4.68
C ILE A 147 7.23 35.27 -5.17
N LYS A 148 7.59 34.25 -4.39
CA LYS A 148 8.57 33.20 -4.73
C LYS A 148 7.85 31.87 -5.03
N ASN A 149 6.55 31.91 -5.32
CA ASN A 149 5.69 30.76 -5.56
C ASN A 149 5.66 29.73 -4.42
N LYS A 150 5.95 30.14 -3.19
CA LYS A 150 5.84 29.26 -2.01
C LYS A 150 4.41 29.23 -1.53
N ILE A 151 3.94 28.06 -1.11
CA ILE A 151 2.61 27.91 -0.51
C ILE A 151 2.55 28.72 0.80
N ILE A 152 1.70 29.75 0.83
CA ILE A 152 1.28 30.45 2.04
C ILE A 152 0.16 29.67 2.72
N LYS A 153 -0.82 29.22 1.92
CA LYS A 153 -2.01 28.54 2.44
C LYS A 153 -2.70 27.73 1.35
N GLU A 154 -3.26 26.61 1.75
CA GLU A 154 -4.16 25.78 0.94
C GLU A 154 -5.59 25.98 1.43
N VAL A 155 -6.52 26.23 0.50
CA VAL A 155 -7.92 26.48 0.82
C VAL A 155 -8.79 25.52 0.03
N LEU A 156 -9.42 24.56 0.71
CA LEU A 156 -10.48 23.76 0.14
C LEU A 156 -11.73 24.63 -0.02
N ILE A 157 -12.11 24.90 -1.26
CA ILE A 157 -13.26 25.75 -1.61
C ILE A 157 -14.54 24.93 -1.70
N SER A 158 -14.44 23.73 -2.26
CA SER A 158 -15.58 22.83 -2.44
C SER A 158 -15.13 21.38 -2.43
N GLN A 159 -16.03 20.51 -1.99
CA GLN A 159 -15.91 19.07 -2.12
C GLN A 159 -17.20 18.53 -2.73
N GLY A 160 -17.07 17.69 -3.76
CA GLY A 160 -18.19 17.10 -4.48
C GLY A 160 -19.19 16.47 -3.52
N SER A 161 -20.43 16.94 -3.57
CA SER A 161 -21.60 16.29 -2.99
C SER A 161 -22.15 15.29 -4.01
N LEU A 162 -22.39 14.04 -3.59
CA LEU A 162 -23.23 13.15 -4.40
C LEU A 162 -24.60 13.84 -4.58
N THR A 163 -24.94 14.19 -5.81
CA THR A 163 -26.34 14.35 -6.23
C THR A 163 -26.83 13.02 -6.78
#